data_AF-T1CMZ8-F1
#
_entry.id   AF-T1CMZ8-F1
#
_cell.length_a   1.000
_cell.length_b   1.000
_cell.length_c   1.000
_cell.angle_alpha   90.00
_cell.angle_beta   90.00
_cell.angle_gamma   90.00
#
_symmetry.space_group_name_H-M   'P 1'
#
loop_
_entity.id
_entity.type
_entity.pdbx_description
1 polymer ?
#
loop_
_entity_poly.entity_id
_entity_poly.type
_entity_poly.pdbx_seq_one_letter_code
_entity_poly.pdbx_strand_id
1 'polypeptide(L)' 'MPASSHYTGLAGYAHDTPPRAAVLLVNLGTPEAPTPRAVRRYLAEFLSDPRVIEYPRWLWQLVLHGVIL' A
#
# COMPACT_ATOMS: atom_id res chain seq x y z
N MET A 1 -33.51 15.65 -20.70
CA MET A 1 -32.13 15.94 -20.26
C MET A 1 -31.79 14.98 -19.13
N PRO A 2 -30.69 14.21 -19.18
CA PRO A 2 -30.42 13.21 -18.15
C PRO A 2 -29.78 13.83 -16.89
N ALA A 3 -30.44 13.50 -15.78
CA ALA A 3 -29.97 13.21 -14.42
C ALA A 3 -28.93 14.12 -13.72
N SER A 4 -29.45 14.77 -12.69
CA SER A 4 -28.81 15.10 -11.40
C SER A 4 -27.47 14.42 -11.12
N SER A 5 -26.41 15.22 -11.10
CA SER A 5 -25.08 14.86 -10.61
C SER A 5 -25.13 14.56 -9.11
N HIS A 6 -25.19 13.29 -8.74
CA HIS A 6 -24.95 12.83 -7.36
C HIS A 6 -23.45 12.88 -7.05
N TYR A 7 -22.89 14.09 -7.03
CA TYR A 7 -21.54 14.33 -6.53
C TYR A 7 -21.61 14.61 -5.02
N THR A 8 -21.21 13.64 -4.21
CA THR A 8 -21.00 13.84 -2.77
C THR A 8 -19.65 14.53 -2.56
N GLY A 9 -19.62 15.84 -2.83
CA GLY A 9 -18.50 16.70 -2.44
C GLY A 9 -18.45 16.86 -0.92
N LEU A 10 -17.29 17.26 -0.40
CA LEU A 10 -17.17 17.72 0.99
C LEU A 10 -18.17 18.86 1.22
N ALA A 11 -19.09 18.68 2.17
CA ALA A 11 -20.06 19.70 2.53
C ALA A 11 -19.31 20.97 2.96
N GLY A 12 -19.43 22.06 2.19
CA GLY A 12 -18.73 23.33 2.44
C GLY A 12 -17.52 23.62 1.55
N TYR A 13 -17.32 22.92 0.43
CA TYR A 13 -16.30 23.31 -0.55
C TYR A 13 -16.65 24.66 -1.19
N ALA A 14 -15.87 25.69 -0.86
CA ALA A 14 -16.04 27.04 -1.38
C ALA A 14 -15.03 27.28 -2.53
N HIS A 15 -15.53 27.68 -3.70
CA HIS A 15 -14.72 27.90 -4.92
C HIS A 15 -13.79 29.13 -4.83
N ASP A 16 -13.84 29.87 -3.73
CA ASP A 16 -13.00 31.03 -3.39
C ASP A 16 -11.76 30.63 -2.56
N THR A 17 -11.64 29.36 -2.16
CA THR A 17 -10.48 28.86 -1.43
C THR A 17 -9.33 28.58 -2.40
N PRO A 18 -8.14 29.20 -2.22
CA PRO A 18 -7.00 28.90 -3.09
C PRO A 18 -6.64 27.41 -3.00
N PRO A 19 -6.39 26.73 -4.14
CA PRO A 19 -6.12 25.30 -4.15
C PRO A 19 -4.88 24.98 -3.31
N ARG A 20 -5.06 24.13 -2.29
CA ARG A 20 -3.98 23.63 -1.45
C ARG A 20 -3.55 22.26 -1.98
N ALA A 21 -2.33 22.17 -2.50
CA ALA A 21 -1.76 20.91 -2.93
C ALA A 21 -1.22 20.13 -1.71
N ALA A 22 -1.65 18.89 -1.56
CA ALA A 22 -1.03 17.94 -0.64
C ALA A 22 -0.06 17.05 -1.43
N VAL A 23 1.14 16.83 -0.89
CA VAL A 23 2.14 15.93 -1.47
C VAL A 23 2.29 14.72 -0.56
N LEU A 24 2.08 13.52 -1.11
CA LEU A 24 2.35 12.27 -0.42
C LEU A 24 3.66 11.68 -0.95
N LEU A 25 4.71 11.69 -0.13
CA LEU A 25 5.94 10.99 -0.44
C LEU A 25 5.81 9.54 0.06
N VAL A 26 5.88 8.58 -0.86
CA VAL A 26 5.81 7.16 -0.55
C VAL A 26 7.10 6.45 -0.93
N ASN A 27 7.49 5.49 -0.10
CA ASN A 27 8.51 4.49 -0.36
C ASN A 27 8.04 3.19 0.31
N LEU A 28 8.57 2.05 -0.12
CA LEU A 28 8.37 0.75 0.54
C LEU A 28 8.89 0.73 1.99
N GLY A 29 9.91 1.56 2.27
CA GLY A 29 10.62 1.55 3.55
C GLY A 29 11.81 0.59 3.52
N THR A 30 12.44 0.39 4.68
CA THR A 30 13.62 -0.47 4.87
C THR A 30 13.54 -1.18 6.21
N PRO A 31 14.25 -2.32 6.39
CA PRO A 31 14.31 -2.97 7.70
C PRO A 31 14.92 -2.03 8.75
N GLU A 32 14.45 -2.18 10.00
CA GLU A 32 14.88 -1.36 11.15
C GLU A 32 16.38 -1.46 11.46
N ALA A 33 17.00 -2.60 11.12
CA ALA A 33 18.42 -2.83 11.29
C ALA A 33 18.95 -3.81 10.23
N PRO A 34 20.26 -3.79 9.92
CA PRO A 34 20.90 -4.75 9.02
C PRO A 34 21.16 -6.09 9.73
N THR A 35 20.15 -6.62 10.43
CA THR A 35 20.23 -7.90 11.14
C THR A 35 19.30 -8.92 10.49
N PRO A 36 19.64 -10.22 10.52
CA PRO A 36 18.80 -11.25 9.90
C PRO A 36 17.34 -11.22 10.39
N ARG A 37 17.13 -10.96 11.69
CA ARG A 37 15.79 -10.90 12.28
C ARG A 37 14.96 -9.73 11.75
N ALA A 38 15.55 -8.55 11.62
CA ALA A 38 14.86 -7.36 11.11
C ALA A 38 14.56 -7.50 9.61
N VAL A 39 15.51 -8.04 8.84
CA VAL A 39 15.33 -8.33 7.41
C VAL A 39 14.24 -9.36 7.19
N ARG A 40 14.22 -10.45 7.98
CA ARG A 40 13.18 -11.48 7.90
C ARG A 40 11.78 -10.90 8.11
N ARG A 41 11.58 -10.02 9.10
CA ARG A 41 10.30 -9.35 9.32
C ARG A 41 9.89 -8.50 8.12
N TYR A 42 10.80 -7.68 7.60
CA TYR A 42 10.56 -6.86 6.41
C TYR A 42 10.19 -7.70 5.18
N LEU A 43 10.94 -8.78 4.90
CA LEU A 43 10.67 -9.66 3.76
C LEU A 43 9.34 -10.40 3.91
N ALA A 44 8.96 -10.81 5.13
CA ALA A 44 7.68 -11.46 5.37
C ALA A 44 6.50 -10.55 5.00
N GLU A 45 6.59 -9.26 5.34
CA GLU A 45 5.58 -8.26 5.00
C GLU A 45 5.57 -7.96 3.50
N PHE A 46 6.74 -7.67 2.91
CA PHE A 46 6.86 -7.28 1.51
C PHE A 46 6.49 -8.41 0.54
N LEU A 47 7.00 -9.62 0.77
CA LEU A 47 6.76 -10.77 -0.12
C LEU A 47 5.40 -11.44 0.11
N SER A 48 4.70 -11.13 1.20
CA SER A 48 3.31 -11.62 1.39
C SER A 48 2.27 -10.83 0.59
N ASP A 49 2.63 -9.66 0.05
CA ASP A 49 1.71 -8.82 -0.71
C ASP A 49 1.41 -9.45 -2.10
N PRO A 50 0.13 -9.75 -2.41
CA PRO A 50 -0.25 -10.28 -3.73
C PRO A 50 0.01 -9.32 -4.89
N ARG A 51 0.31 -8.04 -4.62
CA ARG A 51 0.73 -7.06 -5.63
C ARG A 51 2.21 -7.18 -5.99
N VAL A 52 3.01 -7.82 -5.13
CA VAL A 52 4.44 -8.09 -5.36
C VAL A 52 4.62 -9.47 -5.98
N ILE A 53 3.82 -10.45 -5.56
CA ILE A 53 3.90 -11.83 -6.04
C ILE A 53 2.53 -12.34 -6.51
N GLU A 54 2.45 -12.72 -7.79
CA GLU A 54 1.23 -13.17 -8.45
C GLU A 54 1.08 -14.70 -8.51
N TYR A 55 1.42 -15.41 -7.43
CA TYR A 55 1.23 -16.87 -7.30
C TYR A 55 0.02 -17.23 -6.41
N PRO A 56 -0.55 -18.45 -6.53
CA PRO A 56 -1.58 -18.92 -5.61
C PRO A 56 -1.12 -18.79 -4.16
N ARG A 57 -1.90 -18.06 -3.33
CA ARG A 57 -1.49 -17.62 -2.00
C ARG A 57 -0.98 -18.75 -1.11
N TRP A 58 -1.63 -19.91 -1.13
CA TRP A 58 -1.25 -21.04 -0.28
C TRP A 58 0.11 -21.65 -0.69
N LEU A 59 0.37 -21.76 -2.00
CA LEU A 59 1.63 -22.29 -2.51
C LEU A 59 2.77 -21.32 -2.20
N TRP A 60 2.53 -20.03 -2.40
CA TRP A 60 3.51 -19.00 -2.12
C TRP A 60 3.85 -18.90 -0.63
N GLN A 61 2.84 -18.98 0.25
CA GLN A 61 3.08 -18.94 1.70
C GLN A 61 3.95 -20.09 2.20
N LEU A 62 3.87 -21.27 1.57
CA LEU A 62 4.73 -22.42 1.86
C LEU A 62 6.18 -22.16 1.42
N VAL A 63 6.39 -21.59 0.24
CA VAL A 63 7.74 -21.21 -0.24
C VAL A 63 8.34 -20.10 0.62
N LEU A 64 7.54 -19.08 0.94
CA LEU A 64 7.95 -17.94 1.75
C LEU A 64 8.43 -18.37 3.13
N HIS A 65 7.65 -19.18 3.86
CA HIS A 65 7.99 -19.58 5.23
C HIS A 65 8.87 -20.83 5.33
N GLY A 66 9.07 -21.55 4.22
CA GLY A 66 9.89 -22.78 4.19
C GLY A 66 11.30 -22.57 3.65
N VAL A 67 11.47 -21.70 2.66
CA VAL A 67 12.75 -21.52 1.93
C VAL A 67 13.33 -20.12 2.09
N ILE A 68 12.47 -19.09 2.13
CA ILE A 68 12.91 -17.69 2.12
C ILE A 68 13.13 -17.13 3.53
N LEU A 69 12.17 -17.36 4.44
CA LEU A 69 12.16 -16.82 5.81
C LEU A 69 12.69 -17.77 6.88
#